data_AF-A0A2E4AYS0-F1
#
_entry.id   AF-A0A2E4AYS0-F1
#
_cell.length_a   1.000
_cell.length_b   1.000
_cell.length_c   1.000
_cell.angle_alpha   90.00
_cell.angle_beta   90.00
_cell.angle_gamma   90.00
#
_symmetry.space_group_name_H-M   'P 1'
#
loop_
_entity.id
_entity.type
_entity.pdbx_description
1 polymer ?
#
loop_
_entity_poly.entity_id
_entity_poly.type
_entity_poly.pdbx_seq_one_letter_code
_entity_poly.pdbx_strand_id
1 'polypeptide(L)'
;MPRFQKPKASTIGTPIFHRKRRSWEDDKDLMMELYSILTKLDGPYDYFDKNVIQFKTKIDSFIKDGFQENVEVFFLGMWIREQLTELTIKKGNYNLQVDPLIFPTDINEIIRREESKTTQKGGSKILNVSISDLFPNPKLRAFALERIQMLHRGDLIAYLSSLVAREKESLMNYSANIMDLIHICEHKLALRNLKTKNNFSVGETDIWVPELSLGVEVRDTWEESEEIALIQTLSDTNFRKRANHLCLVTTDDLSDAKFLKLREIEKRGVIENLSVIRVGDFANYLDALKQSVDD
;
A
#
# COMPACT_ATOMS: atom_id res chain seq x y z
N MET A 1 35.46 21.44 5.59
CA MET A 1 34.55 20.30 5.35
C MET A 1 34.20 20.28 3.88
N PRO A 2 34.37 19.14 3.18
CA PRO A 2 33.92 19.02 1.79
C PRO A 2 32.40 19.14 1.75
N ARG A 3 31.86 19.90 0.80
CA ARG A 3 30.40 19.99 0.58
C ARG A 3 29.88 18.65 0.05
N PHE A 4 29.06 17.98 0.85
CA PHE A 4 28.31 16.78 0.44
C PHE A 4 27.51 17.08 -0.85
N GLN A 5 27.81 16.34 -1.93
CA GLN A 5 27.03 16.39 -3.16
C GLN A 5 25.86 15.40 -3.04
N LYS A 6 24.63 15.93 -2.99
CA LYS A 6 23.40 15.14 -2.96
C LYS A 6 23.33 14.20 -4.19
N PRO A 7 23.19 12.87 -4.02
CA PRO A 7 23.03 11.97 -5.15
C PRO A 7 21.71 12.24 -5.89
N LYS A 8 21.75 12.24 -7.23
CA LYS A 8 20.57 12.43 -8.08
C LYS A 8 19.89 11.08 -8.33
N ALA A 9 18.59 11.02 -8.01
CA ALA A 9 17.70 9.87 -8.23
C ALA A 9 17.36 9.67 -9.72
N SER A 10 18.37 9.50 -10.56
CA SER A 10 18.16 9.11 -11.95
C SER A 10 18.98 7.86 -12.24
N THR A 11 18.25 6.84 -12.69
CA THR A 11 18.67 5.56 -13.27
C THR A 11 18.72 4.38 -12.29
N ILE A 12 17.90 3.37 -12.61
CA ILE A 12 18.06 1.92 -12.34
C ILE A 12 17.05 1.32 -11.34
N GLY A 13 16.08 0.61 -11.92
CA GLY A 13 15.67 -0.73 -11.50
C GLY A 13 14.65 -0.83 -10.37
N THR A 14 13.36 -0.74 -10.71
CA THR A 14 12.24 -1.14 -9.84
C THR A 14 12.46 -2.57 -9.32
N PRO A 15 12.57 -2.81 -8.00
CA PRO A 15 12.67 -4.15 -7.45
C PRO A 15 11.39 -4.96 -7.73
N ILE A 16 11.57 -6.18 -8.26
CA ILE A 16 10.52 -7.06 -8.82
C ILE A 16 9.67 -7.79 -7.74
N PHE A 17 9.80 -7.47 -6.44
CA PHE A 17 9.06 -8.20 -5.39
C PHE A 17 8.46 -7.30 -4.30
N HIS A 18 7.60 -6.38 -4.71
CA HIS A 18 6.40 -6.06 -3.93
C HIS A 18 5.21 -6.49 -4.78
N ARG A 19 4.49 -7.54 -4.35
CA ARG A 19 3.16 -7.81 -4.91
C ARG A 19 2.37 -6.52 -4.73
N LYS A 20 2.06 -5.82 -5.82
CA LYS A 20 1.22 -4.62 -5.83
C LYS A 20 0.04 -4.90 -4.89
N ARG A 21 -0.01 -4.22 -3.75
CA ARG A 21 -1.09 -4.41 -2.76
C ARG A 21 -2.35 -3.90 -3.44
N ARG A 22 -3.28 -4.81 -3.75
CA ARG A 22 -4.52 -4.50 -4.48
C ARG A 22 -5.29 -3.45 -3.70
N SER A 23 -5.32 -2.23 -4.23
CA SER A 23 -6.08 -1.14 -3.64
C SER A 23 -7.46 -1.04 -4.33
N TRP A 24 -8.43 -0.41 -3.66
CA TRP A 24 -9.74 -0.18 -4.29
C TRP A 24 -9.63 0.78 -5.48
N GLU A 25 -8.60 1.63 -5.50
CA GLU A 25 -8.23 2.49 -6.63
C GLU A 25 -7.79 1.67 -7.86
N ASP A 26 -7.02 0.60 -7.69
CA ASP A 26 -6.64 -0.29 -8.80
C ASP A 26 -7.87 -0.96 -9.45
N ASP A 27 -8.90 -1.29 -8.67
CA ASP A 27 -10.15 -1.86 -9.18
C ASP A 27 -11.06 -0.81 -9.81
N LYS A 28 -11.12 0.40 -9.21
CA LYS A 28 -11.78 1.56 -9.81
C LYS A 28 -11.18 1.89 -11.17
N ASP A 29 -9.86 2.04 -11.25
CA ASP A 29 -9.17 2.44 -12.49
C ASP A 29 -9.40 1.40 -13.59
N LEU A 30 -9.35 0.10 -13.27
CA LEU A 30 -9.67 -0.99 -14.19
C LEU A 30 -11.12 -0.92 -14.70
N MET A 31 -12.09 -0.68 -13.82
CA MET A 31 -13.50 -0.54 -14.22
C MET A 31 -13.74 0.70 -15.06
N MET A 32 -13.10 1.82 -14.72
CA MET A 32 -13.21 3.07 -15.47
C MET A 32 -12.56 2.97 -16.84
N GLU A 33 -11.43 2.25 -16.97
CA GLU A 33 -10.83 1.93 -18.26
C GLU A 33 -11.85 1.18 -19.13
N LEU A 34 -12.40 0.07 -18.65
CA LEU A 34 -13.40 -0.69 -19.39
C LEU A 34 -14.63 0.14 -19.74
N TYR A 35 -15.14 0.91 -18.78
CA TYR A 35 -16.29 1.80 -18.99
C TYR A 35 -16.04 2.81 -20.13
N SER A 36 -14.84 3.37 -20.21
CA SER A 36 -14.44 4.26 -21.31
C SER A 36 -14.44 3.58 -22.69
N ILE A 37 -14.17 2.27 -22.74
CA ILE A 37 -14.23 1.49 -23.99
C ILE A 37 -15.68 1.19 -24.37
N LEU A 38 -16.51 0.81 -23.40
CA LEU A 38 -17.92 0.46 -23.59
C LEU A 38 -18.80 1.66 -23.95
N THR A 39 -18.31 2.86 -23.75
CA THR A 39 -19.02 4.11 -24.05
C THR A 39 -18.75 4.64 -25.45
N LYS A 40 -17.72 4.12 -26.14
CA LYS A 40 -17.42 4.50 -27.53
C LYS A 40 -18.43 3.89 -28.51
N LEU A 41 -18.96 4.72 -29.40
CA LEU A 41 -19.89 4.32 -30.47
C LEU A 41 -19.21 3.50 -31.57
N ASP A 42 -17.92 3.73 -31.80
CA ASP A 42 -17.04 3.04 -32.75
C ASP A 42 -16.14 2.00 -32.07
N GLY A 43 -16.50 1.58 -30.85
CA GLY A 43 -15.74 0.62 -30.06
C GLY A 43 -15.94 -0.83 -30.50
N PRO A 44 -15.16 -1.77 -29.92
CA PRO A 44 -15.25 -3.20 -30.22
C PRO A 44 -16.49 -3.88 -29.61
N TYR A 45 -17.32 -3.13 -28.89
CA TYR A 45 -18.52 -3.61 -28.22
C TYR A 45 -19.75 -3.01 -28.91
N ASP A 46 -20.78 -3.81 -29.13
CA ASP A 46 -22.06 -3.30 -29.60
C ASP A 46 -22.71 -2.46 -28.49
N TYR A 47 -22.87 -1.17 -28.78
CA TYR A 47 -23.44 -0.19 -27.87
C TYR A 47 -24.87 -0.56 -27.42
N PHE A 48 -25.62 -1.26 -28.28
CA PHE A 48 -26.99 -1.68 -28.02
C PHE A 48 -27.10 -3.09 -27.41
N ASP A 49 -25.97 -3.79 -27.25
CA ASP A 49 -25.98 -5.10 -26.61
C ASP A 49 -26.45 -4.98 -25.16
N LYS A 50 -27.43 -5.83 -24.81
CA LYS A 50 -28.10 -5.80 -23.50
C LYS A 50 -27.12 -6.07 -22.36
N ASN A 51 -26.09 -6.90 -22.56
CA ASN A 51 -25.12 -7.24 -21.53
C ASN A 51 -24.12 -6.09 -21.34
N VAL A 52 -23.72 -5.44 -22.42
CA VAL A 52 -22.90 -4.20 -22.38
C VAL A 52 -23.64 -3.09 -21.64
N ILE A 53 -24.92 -2.86 -21.93
CA ILE A 53 -25.75 -1.86 -21.24
C ILE A 53 -25.85 -2.17 -19.74
N GLN A 54 -26.12 -3.43 -19.37
CA GLN A 54 -26.17 -3.85 -17.97
C GLN A 54 -24.84 -3.61 -17.26
N PHE A 55 -23.71 -3.87 -17.92
CA PHE A 55 -22.38 -3.65 -17.37
C PHE A 55 -22.06 -2.19 -17.12
N LYS A 56 -22.38 -1.34 -18.10
CA LYS A 56 -22.27 0.12 -17.95
C LYS A 56 -23.14 0.62 -16.81
N THR A 57 -24.40 0.19 -16.76
CA THR A 57 -25.34 0.58 -15.69
C THR A 57 -24.83 0.18 -14.31
N LYS A 58 -24.17 -0.98 -14.18
CA LYS A 58 -23.58 -1.41 -12.91
C LYS A 58 -22.39 -0.54 -12.52
N ILE A 59 -21.48 -0.24 -13.44
CA ILE A 59 -20.38 0.69 -13.17
C ILE A 59 -20.91 2.10 -12.83
N ASP A 60 -21.96 2.56 -13.51
CA ASP A 60 -22.63 3.83 -13.20
C ASP A 60 -23.16 3.87 -11.76
N SER A 61 -23.66 2.75 -11.22
CA SER A 61 -24.05 2.68 -9.81
C SER A 61 -22.84 2.85 -8.89
N PHE A 62 -21.69 2.25 -9.20
CA PHE A 62 -20.46 2.41 -8.40
C PHE A 62 -19.89 3.83 -8.47
N ILE A 63 -20.01 4.50 -9.62
CA ILE A 63 -19.62 5.91 -9.76
C ILE A 63 -20.46 6.81 -8.83
N LYS A 64 -21.76 6.48 -8.67
CA LYS A 64 -22.67 7.23 -7.79
C LYS A 64 -22.48 6.91 -6.31
N ASP A 65 -22.36 5.62 -5.99
CA ASP A 65 -22.35 5.11 -4.61
C ASP A 65 -20.95 5.16 -3.97
N GLY A 66 -19.91 5.24 -4.80
CA GLY A 66 -18.51 5.19 -4.38
C GLY A 66 -17.90 3.79 -4.54
N PHE A 67 -16.61 3.78 -4.87
CA PHE A 67 -15.83 2.55 -5.04
C PHE A 67 -15.19 2.06 -3.74
N GLN A 68 -14.87 3.00 -2.84
CA GLN A 68 -14.27 2.68 -1.54
C GLN A 68 -15.27 1.93 -0.66
N GLU A 69 -14.82 0.85 -0.02
CA GLU A 69 -15.63 -0.05 0.82
C GLU A 69 -16.78 -0.80 0.12
N ASN A 70 -16.92 -0.67 -1.19
CA ASN A 70 -17.94 -1.37 -1.95
C ASN A 70 -17.51 -2.82 -2.25
N VAL A 71 -18.12 -3.77 -1.55
CA VAL A 71 -17.80 -5.21 -1.67
C VAL A 71 -18.11 -5.75 -3.06
N GLU A 72 -19.12 -5.21 -3.75
CA GLU A 72 -19.45 -5.62 -5.11
C GLU A 72 -18.38 -5.18 -6.12
N VAL A 73 -17.75 -4.01 -5.89
CA VAL A 73 -16.60 -3.54 -6.68
C VAL A 73 -15.44 -4.52 -6.56
N PHE A 74 -15.18 -5.00 -5.34
CA PHE A 74 -14.13 -6.00 -5.12
C PHE A 74 -14.40 -7.31 -5.89
N PHE A 75 -15.61 -7.87 -5.82
CA PHE A 75 -15.91 -9.12 -6.51
C PHE A 75 -16.00 -8.96 -8.02
N LEU A 76 -16.57 -7.87 -8.53
CA LEU A 76 -16.58 -7.60 -9.95
C LEU A 76 -15.16 -7.37 -10.49
N GLY A 77 -14.30 -6.66 -9.74
CA GLY A 77 -12.90 -6.46 -10.09
C GLY A 77 -12.13 -7.78 -10.18
N MET A 78 -12.41 -8.75 -9.28
CA MET A 78 -11.84 -10.10 -9.39
C MET A 78 -12.24 -10.77 -10.69
N TRP A 79 -13.54 -10.78 -10.99
CA TRP A 79 -14.04 -11.41 -12.22
C TRP A 79 -13.39 -10.80 -13.47
N ILE A 80 -13.34 -9.47 -13.58
CA ILE A 80 -12.73 -8.79 -14.72
C ILE A 80 -11.28 -9.26 -14.91
N ARG A 81 -10.48 -9.29 -13.83
CA ARG A 81 -9.08 -9.72 -13.90
C ARG A 81 -8.93 -11.17 -14.31
N GLU A 82 -9.82 -12.05 -13.88
CA GLU A 82 -9.84 -13.44 -14.34
C GLU A 82 -10.09 -13.51 -15.85
N GLN A 83 -11.04 -12.73 -16.38
CA GLN A 83 -11.30 -12.69 -17.82
C GLN A 83 -10.11 -12.13 -18.62
N LEU A 84 -9.44 -11.10 -18.12
CA LEU A 84 -8.21 -10.55 -18.72
C LEU A 84 -7.04 -11.56 -18.67
N THR A 85 -6.95 -12.32 -17.59
CA THR A 85 -5.96 -13.39 -17.46
C THR A 85 -6.23 -14.49 -18.48
N GLU A 86 -7.48 -14.92 -18.65
CA GLU A 86 -7.86 -15.88 -19.68
C GLU A 86 -7.57 -15.37 -21.10
N LEU A 87 -7.84 -14.10 -21.37
CA LEU A 87 -7.49 -13.46 -22.65
C LEU A 87 -5.99 -13.48 -22.90
N THR A 88 -5.19 -13.11 -21.90
CA THR A 88 -3.72 -13.18 -21.96
C THR A 88 -3.26 -14.61 -22.25
N ILE A 89 -3.82 -15.62 -21.56
CA ILE A 89 -3.45 -17.02 -21.77
C ILE A 89 -3.79 -17.48 -23.19
N LYS A 90 -4.95 -17.09 -23.72
CA LYS A 90 -5.42 -17.51 -25.05
C LYS A 90 -4.66 -16.83 -26.19
N LYS A 91 -4.28 -15.56 -26.04
CA LYS A 91 -3.72 -14.73 -27.12
C LYS A 91 -2.26 -14.32 -26.93
N GLY A 92 -1.65 -14.63 -25.79
CA GLY A 92 -0.30 -14.23 -25.40
C GLY A 92 -0.19 -12.76 -24.96
N ASN A 93 -0.95 -11.87 -25.61
CA ASN A 93 -1.18 -10.47 -25.24
C ASN A 93 -2.63 -10.10 -25.62
N TYR A 94 -3.19 -9.05 -25.02
CA TYR A 94 -4.52 -8.56 -25.36
C TYR A 94 -4.54 -7.04 -25.55
N ASN A 95 -5.43 -6.57 -26.42
CA ASN A 95 -5.80 -5.17 -26.53
C ASN A 95 -7.32 -5.06 -26.48
N LEU A 96 -7.88 -4.50 -25.41
CA LEU A 96 -9.34 -4.42 -25.21
C LEU A 96 -10.08 -3.55 -26.24
N GLN A 97 -9.37 -2.79 -27.09
CA GLN A 97 -9.94 -2.08 -28.24
C GLN A 97 -10.21 -3.01 -29.44
N VAL A 98 -9.63 -4.21 -29.46
CA VAL A 98 -9.68 -5.16 -30.59
C VAL A 98 -10.07 -6.58 -30.14
N ASP A 99 -9.74 -6.93 -28.90
CA ASP A 99 -10.00 -8.19 -28.24
C ASP A 99 -11.12 -8.00 -27.20
N PRO A 100 -12.40 -8.04 -27.60
CA PRO A 100 -13.49 -7.77 -26.69
C PRO A 100 -13.63 -8.87 -25.63
N LEU A 101 -13.97 -8.44 -24.42
CA LEU A 101 -14.48 -9.32 -23.37
C LEU A 101 -15.89 -9.79 -23.68
N ILE A 102 -16.23 -11.00 -23.28
CA ILE A 102 -17.61 -11.49 -23.35
C ILE A 102 -18.28 -11.14 -22.02
N PHE A 103 -19.23 -10.21 -22.05
CA PHE A 103 -19.96 -9.82 -20.86
C PHE A 103 -21.05 -10.84 -20.49
N PRO A 104 -21.22 -11.13 -19.19
CA PRO A 104 -22.20 -12.07 -18.71
C PRO A 104 -23.61 -11.51 -18.87
N THR A 105 -24.59 -12.39 -18.95
CA THR A 105 -26.00 -12.03 -19.09
C THR A 105 -26.60 -11.43 -17.81
N ASP A 106 -26.09 -11.86 -16.64
CA ASP A 106 -26.43 -11.33 -15.32
C ASP A 106 -25.15 -11.06 -14.51
N ILE A 107 -24.88 -9.78 -14.26
CA ILE A 107 -23.69 -9.34 -13.52
C ILE A 107 -23.84 -9.57 -12.02
N ASN A 108 -25.06 -9.47 -11.49
CA ASN A 108 -25.28 -9.71 -10.08
C ASN A 108 -25.10 -11.20 -9.75
N GLU A 109 -25.46 -12.09 -10.67
CA GLU A 109 -25.13 -13.51 -10.56
C GLU A 109 -23.61 -13.74 -10.52
N ILE A 110 -22.84 -13.06 -11.38
CA ILE A 110 -21.38 -13.14 -11.36
C ILE A 110 -20.79 -12.63 -10.04
N ILE A 111 -21.26 -11.49 -9.54
CA ILE A 111 -20.80 -10.94 -8.25
C ILE A 111 -21.08 -11.96 -7.12
N ARG A 112 -22.29 -12.50 -7.05
CA ARG A 112 -22.65 -13.54 -6.07
C ARG A 112 -21.83 -14.81 -6.24
N ARG A 113 -21.51 -15.19 -7.47
CA ARG A 113 -20.70 -16.36 -7.78
C ARG A 113 -19.26 -16.16 -7.35
N GLU A 114 -18.66 -15.00 -7.61
CA GLU A 114 -17.29 -14.70 -7.14
C GLU A 114 -17.23 -14.55 -5.62
N GLU A 115 -18.25 -13.97 -5.00
CA GLU A 115 -18.43 -13.97 -3.55
C GLU A 115 -18.50 -15.40 -3.01
N SER A 116 -19.35 -16.25 -3.61
CA SER A 116 -19.50 -17.65 -3.23
C SER A 116 -18.22 -18.45 -3.49
N LYS A 117 -17.50 -18.22 -4.59
CA LYS A 117 -16.23 -18.89 -4.90
C LYS A 117 -15.15 -18.48 -3.90
N THR A 118 -15.16 -17.24 -3.43
CA THR A 118 -14.20 -16.73 -2.45
C THR A 118 -14.53 -17.20 -1.03
N THR A 119 -15.80 -17.38 -0.71
CA THR A 119 -16.28 -17.87 0.60
C THR A 119 -16.36 -19.40 0.70
N GLN A 120 -16.62 -20.12 -0.41
CA GLN A 120 -16.80 -21.58 -0.47
C GLN A 120 -15.56 -22.34 -0.94
N LYS A 121 -14.51 -21.68 -1.47
CA LYS A 121 -13.19 -22.34 -1.59
C LYS A 121 -12.64 -22.84 -0.24
N GLY A 122 -13.29 -22.46 0.88
CA GLY A 122 -13.09 -23.01 2.21
C GLY A 122 -14.24 -23.86 2.80
N GLY A 123 -15.20 -24.38 2.02
CA GLY A 123 -16.43 -24.94 2.59
C GLY A 123 -16.86 -26.34 2.13
N SER A 124 -16.54 -27.37 2.92
CA SER A 124 -17.45 -28.48 3.29
C SER A 124 -16.77 -29.58 4.12
N LYS A 125 -15.52 -29.41 4.54
CA LYS A 125 -15.08 -30.07 5.78
C LYS A 125 -15.29 -29.05 6.88
N ILE A 126 -16.07 -29.41 7.90
CA ILE A 126 -15.82 -28.93 9.25
C ILE A 126 -14.37 -29.30 9.50
N LEU A 127 -13.49 -28.37 9.18
CA LEU A 127 -12.08 -28.49 9.42
C LEU A 127 -12.04 -28.35 10.94
N ASN A 128 -11.96 -29.50 11.63
CA ASN A 128 -11.47 -29.56 13.00
C ASN A 128 -10.01 -29.09 12.95
N VAL A 129 -9.80 -27.81 12.65
CA VAL A 129 -8.48 -27.22 12.61
C VAL A 129 -8.05 -27.16 14.05
N SER A 130 -7.06 -27.98 14.39
CA SER A 130 -6.48 -27.88 15.71
C SER A 130 -5.74 -26.54 15.80
N ILE A 131 -5.64 -25.98 17.00
CA ILE A 131 -4.83 -24.78 17.23
C ILE A 131 -3.36 -25.01 16.82
N SER A 132 -2.87 -26.24 16.84
CA SER A 132 -1.57 -26.63 16.29
C SER A 132 -1.45 -26.48 14.77
N ASP A 133 -2.53 -26.67 14.02
CA ASP A 133 -2.54 -26.49 12.57
C ASP A 133 -2.56 -25.00 12.20
N LEU A 134 -3.33 -24.18 12.95
CA LEU A 134 -3.36 -22.72 12.76
C LEU A 134 -2.05 -22.05 13.17
N PHE A 135 -1.44 -22.53 14.25
CA PHE A 135 -0.21 -21.98 14.81
C PHE A 135 0.84 -23.09 14.98
N PRO A 136 1.57 -23.47 13.92
CA PRO A 136 2.54 -24.57 13.97
C PRO A 136 3.69 -24.31 14.95
N ASN A 137 4.12 -23.04 15.05
CA ASN A 137 5.18 -22.62 15.96
C ASN A 137 4.71 -22.70 17.43
N PRO A 138 5.40 -23.47 18.31
CA PRO A 138 4.97 -23.66 19.70
C PRO A 138 4.91 -22.38 20.53
N LYS A 139 5.83 -21.42 20.31
CA LYS A 139 5.84 -20.14 21.03
C LYS A 139 4.68 -19.26 20.61
N LEU A 140 4.43 -19.18 19.29
CA LEU A 140 3.30 -18.43 18.74
C LEU A 140 1.96 -19.04 19.17
N ARG A 141 1.90 -20.37 19.21
CA ARG A 141 0.72 -21.10 19.67
C ARG A 141 0.40 -20.85 21.13
N ALA A 142 1.41 -20.88 22.00
CA ALA A 142 1.23 -20.56 23.42
C ALA A 142 0.69 -19.14 23.61
N PHE A 143 1.26 -18.17 22.87
CA PHE A 143 0.80 -16.79 22.87
C PHE A 143 -0.64 -16.64 22.36
N ALA A 144 -1.00 -17.34 21.27
CA ALA A 144 -2.35 -17.33 20.74
C ALA A 144 -3.36 -17.93 21.74
N LEU A 145 -3.03 -19.05 22.37
CA LEU A 145 -3.86 -19.71 23.39
C LEU A 145 -4.16 -18.80 24.59
N GLU A 146 -3.13 -18.13 25.11
CA GLU A 146 -3.28 -17.18 26.21
C GLU A 146 -4.25 -16.05 25.83
N ARG A 147 -4.11 -15.49 24.62
CA ARG A 147 -4.98 -14.41 24.14
C ARG A 147 -6.41 -14.86 23.84
N ILE A 148 -6.59 -16.04 23.26
CA ILE A 148 -7.92 -16.64 23.03
C ILE A 148 -8.63 -16.77 24.37
N GLN A 149 -7.94 -17.27 25.40
CA GLN A 149 -8.51 -17.45 26.73
C GLN A 149 -8.84 -16.11 27.40
N MET A 150 -7.91 -15.15 27.41
CA MET A 150 -8.05 -13.90 28.14
C MET A 150 -9.03 -12.92 27.47
N LEU A 151 -9.00 -12.80 26.15
CA LEU A 151 -9.73 -11.76 25.41
C LEU A 151 -11.05 -12.26 24.84
N HIS A 152 -11.12 -13.56 24.52
CA HIS A 152 -12.26 -14.17 23.84
C HIS A 152 -12.83 -15.37 24.60
N ARG A 153 -12.45 -15.56 25.88
CA ARG A 153 -12.98 -16.60 26.79
C ARG A 153 -12.90 -18.02 26.22
N GLY A 154 -11.88 -18.31 25.43
CA GLY A 154 -11.71 -19.62 24.80
C GLY A 154 -12.30 -19.74 23.40
N ASP A 155 -12.99 -18.71 22.89
CA ASP A 155 -13.60 -18.72 21.56
C ASP A 155 -12.56 -18.41 20.48
N LEU A 156 -12.12 -19.45 19.78
CA LEU A 156 -11.18 -19.38 18.68
C LEU A 156 -11.73 -18.59 17.49
N ILE A 157 -13.02 -18.72 17.18
CA ILE A 157 -13.63 -18.03 16.04
C ILE A 157 -13.68 -16.54 16.33
N ALA A 158 -14.11 -16.15 17.54
CA ALA A 158 -14.11 -14.74 17.96
C ALA A 158 -12.68 -14.15 17.95
N TYR A 159 -11.66 -14.93 18.33
CA TYR A 159 -10.27 -14.50 18.22
C TYR A 159 -9.78 -14.37 16.78
N LEU A 160 -10.10 -15.30 15.89
CA LEU A 160 -9.74 -15.19 14.48
C LEU A 160 -10.46 -14.02 13.82
N SER A 161 -11.74 -13.81 14.12
CA SER A 161 -12.50 -12.63 13.68
C SER A 161 -11.90 -11.33 14.21
N SER A 162 -11.42 -11.28 15.46
CA SER A 162 -10.77 -10.09 16.01
C SER A 162 -9.39 -9.85 15.41
N LEU A 163 -8.64 -10.90 15.06
CA LEU A 163 -7.40 -10.77 14.30
C LEU A 163 -7.63 -10.19 12.91
N VAL A 164 -8.63 -10.69 12.18
CA VAL A 164 -9.02 -10.19 10.86
C VAL A 164 -9.59 -8.78 10.94
N ALA A 165 -10.39 -8.47 11.96
CA ALA A 165 -10.89 -7.11 12.18
C ALA A 165 -9.76 -6.13 12.48
N ARG A 166 -8.79 -6.54 13.30
CA ARG A 166 -7.58 -5.75 13.58
C ARG A 166 -6.68 -5.61 12.35
N GLU A 167 -6.56 -6.65 11.53
CA GLU A 167 -5.84 -6.59 10.26
C GLU A 167 -6.56 -5.68 9.26
N LYS A 168 -7.90 -5.73 9.19
CA LYS A 168 -8.72 -4.79 8.41
C LYS A 168 -8.53 -3.36 8.90
N GLU A 169 -8.62 -3.12 10.21
CA GLU A 169 -8.39 -1.79 10.81
C GLU A 169 -6.96 -1.30 10.58
N SER A 170 -5.99 -2.21 10.59
CA SER A 170 -4.63 -1.94 10.13
C SER A 170 -4.66 -1.51 8.66
N LEU A 171 -5.13 -2.37 7.75
CA LEU A 171 -5.15 -2.12 6.31
C LEU A 171 -5.94 -0.88 5.87
N MET A 172 -6.98 -0.50 6.63
CA MET A 172 -7.89 0.61 6.29
C MET A 172 -7.47 1.95 6.92
N ASN A 173 -6.63 1.94 7.94
CA ASN A 173 -6.09 3.16 8.53
C ASN A 173 -4.73 3.50 7.89
N TYR A 174 -4.53 4.77 7.49
CA TYR A 174 -3.25 5.35 7.08
C TYR A 174 -2.08 4.98 8.03
N SER A 175 -2.40 4.70 9.30
CA SER A 175 -1.45 4.27 10.33
C SER A 175 -0.80 2.89 10.11
N ALA A 176 -1.35 1.96 9.31
CA ALA A 176 -0.62 0.73 9.02
C ALA A 176 0.36 0.87 7.86
N ASN A 177 0.08 1.76 6.92
CA ASN A 177 1.00 2.06 5.83
C ASN A 177 2.22 2.81 6.37
N ILE A 178 2.01 3.76 7.29
CA ILE A 178 3.11 4.46 7.94
C ILE A 178 3.90 3.53 8.86
N MET A 179 3.27 2.64 9.64
CA MET A 179 3.98 1.69 10.50
C MET A 179 4.73 0.62 9.70
N ASP A 180 4.16 0.11 8.60
CA ASP A 180 4.87 -0.75 7.67
C ASP A 180 6.07 -0.02 7.06
N LEU A 181 5.89 1.24 6.68
CA LEU A 181 6.95 2.05 6.09
C LEU A 181 8.06 2.36 7.10
N ILE A 182 7.70 2.62 8.37
CA ILE A 182 8.64 2.72 9.49
C ILE A 182 9.41 1.41 9.64
N HIS A 183 8.73 0.26 9.70
CA HIS A 183 9.40 -1.04 9.80
C HIS A 183 10.31 -1.34 8.61
N ILE A 184 9.93 -0.95 7.39
CA ILE A 184 10.80 -1.06 6.21
C ILE A 184 12.05 -0.19 6.38
N CYS A 185 11.89 1.05 6.85
CA CYS A 185 13.00 1.95 7.11
C CYS A 185 13.95 1.38 8.17
N GLU A 186 13.40 0.89 9.29
CA GLU A 186 14.16 0.23 10.35
C GLU A 186 14.89 -1.01 9.86
N HIS A 187 14.23 -1.84 9.05
CA HIS A 187 14.86 -3.01 8.44
C HIS A 187 16.04 -2.60 7.53
N LYS A 188 15.88 -1.55 6.70
CA LYS A 188 16.96 -1.04 5.85
C LYS A 188 18.14 -0.45 6.65
N LEU A 189 17.87 0.16 7.80
CA LEU A 189 18.87 0.64 8.75
C LEU A 189 19.59 -0.53 9.46
N ALA A 190 18.83 -1.54 9.90
CA ALA A 190 19.36 -2.73 10.57
C ALA A 190 20.29 -3.54 9.66
N LEU A 191 19.95 -3.69 8.37
CA LEU A 191 20.82 -4.32 7.36
C LEU A 191 22.19 -3.63 7.23
N ARG A 192 22.30 -2.35 7.64
CA ARG A 192 23.53 -1.55 7.62
C ARG A 192 24.23 -1.47 8.98
N ASN A 193 23.74 -2.24 9.95
CA ASN A 193 24.16 -2.24 11.36
C ASN A 193 23.98 -0.88 12.05
N LEU A 194 23.05 -0.04 11.59
CA LEU A 194 22.75 1.25 12.21
C LEU A 194 21.72 1.06 13.32
N LYS A 195 22.05 1.49 14.54
CA LYS A 195 21.10 1.41 15.66
C LYS A 195 20.10 2.57 15.62
N THR A 196 18.82 2.24 15.77
CA THR A 196 17.74 3.22 15.89
C THR A 196 17.40 3.48 17.36
N LYS A 197 16.91 4.69 17.65
CA LYS A 197 16.24 5.02 18.91
C LYS A 197 14.85 5.55 18.59
N ASN A 198 13.83 4.78 18.92
CA ASN A 198 12.44 5.18 18.73
C ASN A 198 11.94 5.77 20.04
N ASN A 199 12.29 7.04 20.29
CA ASN A 199 11.70 7.78 21.40
C ASN A 199 10.56 8.61 20.81
N PHE A 200 9.33 8.10 20.85
CA PHE A 200 8.11 8.75 20.37
C PHE A 200 7.79 10.01 21.20
N SER A 201 8.58 11.06 21.01
CA SER A 201 8.39 12.37 21.63
C SER A 201 7.64 13.25 20.66
N VAL A 202 6.61 13.95 21.14
CA VAL A 202 5.83 14.87 20.30
C VAL A 202 6.76 15.95 19.72
N GLY A 203 6.70 16.11 18.39
CA GLY A 203 7.53 17.05 17.64
C GLY A 203 8.93 16.55 17.30
N GLU A 204 9.23 15.26 17.45
CA GLU A 204 10.45 14.64 16.94
C GLU A 204 10.14 13.69 15.77
N THR A 205 11.12 13.46 14.90
CA THR A 205 10.95 12.53 13.76
C THR A 205 10.71 11.09 14.21
N ASP A 206 9.98 10.33 13.40
CA ASP A 206 9.61 8.92 13.69
C ASP A 206 10.79 8.02 14.08
N ILE A 207 11.93 8.14 13.40
CA ILE A 207 13.13 7.33 13.67
C ILE A 207 14.35 8.23 13.87
N TRP A 208 15.08 8.02 14.96
CA TRP A 208 16.37 8.67 15.20
C TRP A 208 17.52 7.67 15.05
N VAL A 209 18.54 8.03 14.27
CA VAL A 209 19.76 7.24 14.05
C VAL A 209 20.96 8.02 14.60
N PRO A 210 21.38 7.76 15.85
CA PRO A 210 22.41 8.56 16.52
C PRO A 210 23.76 8.55 15.80
N GLU A 211 24.14 7.42 15.21
CA GLU A 211 25.46 7.22 14.57
C GLU A 211 25.66 8.16 13.37
N LEU A 212 24.58 8.51 12.68
CA LEU A 212 24.59 9.43 11.55
C LEU A 212 24.07 10.83 11.91
N SER A 213 23.67 11.06 13.17
CA SER A 213 22.87 12.23 13.56
C SER A 213 21.70 12.47 12.58
N LEU A 214 21.01 11.40 12.20
CA LEU A 214 19.98 11.38 11.18
C LEU A 214 18.59 11.24 11.81
N GLY A 215 17.71 12.20 11.53
CA GLY A 215 16.27 12.08 11.80
C GLY A 215 15.53 11.64 10.54
N VAL A 216 14.71 10.60 10.65
CA VAL A 216 13.90 10.08 9.55
C VAL A 216 12.43 10.24 9.90
N GLU A 217 11.72 11.06 9.12
CA GLU A 217 10.28 11.22 9.19
C GLU A 217 9.63 10.43 8.05
N VAL A 218 8.55 9.72 8.35
CA VAL A 218 7.88 8.85 7.41
C VAL A 218 6.54 9.46 7.02
N ARG A 219 6.22 9.45 5.72
CA ARG A 219 4.93 9.92 5.19
C ARG A 219 4.43 8.98 4.10
N ASP A 220 3.27 8.40 4.32
CA ASP A 220 2.58 7.54 3.34
C ASP A 220 1.67 8.36 2.40
N THR A 221 1.30 9.58 2.78
CA THR A 221 0.47 10.52 2.00
C THR A 221 0.99 11.97 2.12
N TRP A 222 0.40 12.87 1.33
CA TRP A 222 0.63 14.31 1.38
C TRP A 222 -0.67 15.09 1.19
N GLU A 223 -0.88 16.06 2.08
CA GLU A 223 -1.89 17.13 2.00
C GLU A 223 -1.27 18.48 2.40
N GLU A 224 -1.68 19.57 1.74
CA GLU A 224 -1.11 20.91 2.01
C GLU A 224 -1.41 21.41 3.44
N SER A 225 -2.50 20.94 4.05
CA SER A 225 -2.87 21.21 5.45
C SER A 225 -1.82 20.72 6.45
N GLU A 226 -1.03 19.70 6.10
CA GLU A 226 -0.05 19.07 6.99
C GLU A 226 1.35 19.72 6.90
N GLU A 227 1.58 20.61 5.94
CA GLU A 227 2.89 21.19 5.67
C GLU A 227 3.49 21.88 6.90
N ILE A 228 2.70 22.70 7.58
CA ILE A 228 3.14 23.47 8.75
C ILE A 228 3.57 22.52 9.87
N ALA A 229 2.77 21.49 10.15
CA ALA A 229 3.05 20.51 11.19
C ALA A 229 4.31 19.67 10.88
N LEU A 230 4.49 19.30 9.61
CA LEU A 230 5.68 18.59 9.15
C LEU A 230 6.94 19.46 9.31
N ILE A 231 6.91 20.70 8.84
CA ILE A 231 8.05 21.63 8.98
C ILE A 231 8.40 21.84 10.45
N GLN A 232 7.38 21.95 11.32
CA GLN A 232 7.60 22.09 12.76
C GLN A 232 8.30 20.86 13.35
N THR A 233 7.85 19.64 13.02
CA THR A 233 8.46 18.38 13.48
C THR A 233 9.92 18.25 13.04
N LEU A 234 10.20 18.56 11.77
CA LEU A 234 11.55 18.54 11.23
C LEU A 234 12.44 19.60 11.89
N SER A 235 11.92 20.81 12.10
CA SER A 235 12.66 21.92 12.73
C SER A 235 12.96 21.64 14.20
N ASP A 236 11.98 21.13 14.95
CA ASP A 236 12.13 20.75 16.35
C ASP A 236 13.17 19.63 16.52
N THR A 237 13.13 18.62 15.64
CA THR A 237 14.15 17.56 15.61
C THR A 237 15.53 18.13 15.34
N ASN A 238 15.64 18.99 14.32
CA ASN A 238 16.91 19.63 13.96
C ASN A 238 17.50 20.39 15.14
N PHE A 239 16.68 21.18 15.84
CA PHE A 239 17.10 21.98 16.97
C PHE A 239 17.46 21.13 18.20
N ARG A 240 16.58 20.20 18.60
CA ARG A 240 16.72 19.42 19.84
C ARG A 240 17.81 18.36 19.74
N LYS A 241 17.92 17.66 18.61
CA LYS A 241 18.90 16.58 18.41
C LYS A 241 20.18 17.04 17.71
N ARG A 242 20.21 18.28 17.20
CA ARG A 242 21.30 18.78 16.34
C ARG A 242 21.55 17.83 15.17
N ALA A 243 20.48 17.53 14.43
CA ALA A 243 20.55 16.61 13.32
C ALA A 243 21.54 17.13 12.26
N ASN A 244 22.47 16.29 11.82
CA ASN A 244 23.33 16.61 10.68
C ASN A 244 22.57 16.35 9.37
N HIS A 245 21.64 15.40 9.41
CA HIS A 245 20.83 15.00 8.28
C HIS A 245 19.37 14.83 8.71
N LEU A 246 18.46 15.33 7.89
CA LEU A 246 17.04 15.04 8.00
C LEU A 246 16.58 14.37 6.72
N CYS A 247 15.79 13.32 6.84
CA CYS A 247 15.28 12.57 5.72
C CYS A 247 13.77 12.41 5.86
N LEU A 248 13.02 12.85 4.85
CA LEU A 248 11.62 12.53 4.72
C LEU A 248 11.49 11.37 3.73
N VAL A 249 10.98 10.23 4.21
CA VAL A 249 10.82 9.02 3.41
C VAL A 249 9.36 8.81 3.08
N THR A 250 9.05 8.67 1.79
CA THR A 250 7.70 8.37 1.31
C THR A 250 7.58 6.97 0.72
N THR A 251 6.36 6.45 0.63
CA THR A 251 6.11 5.23 -0.15
C THR A 251 6.45 5.43 -1.64
N ASP A 252 6.85 4.36 -2.31
CA ASP A 252 7.09 4.34 -3.77
C ASP A 252 5.77 4.53 -4.55
N ASP A 253 4.65 4.15 -3.94
CA ASP A 253 3.30 4.24 -4.54
C ASP A 253 2.73 5.67 -4.50
N LEU A 254 3.40 6.62 -3.84
CA LEU A 254 2.95 8.01 -3.78
C LEU A 254 3.06 8.63 -5.17
N SER A 255 1.93 9.17 -5.67
CA SER A 255 1.87 9.77 -7.01
C SER A 255 2.96 10.83 -7.21
N ASP A 256 3.51 10.90 -8.42
CA ASP A 256 4.58 11.84 -8.75
C ASP A 256 4.19 13.29 -8.45
N ALA A 257 2.92 13.65 -8.67
CA ALA A 257 2.41 14.99 -8.36
C ALA A 257 2.50 15.31 -6.86
N LYS A 258 2.10 14.38 -5.98
CA LYS A 258 2.18 14.55 -4.52
C LYS A 258 3.64 14.53 -4.05
N PHE A 259 4.46 13.63 -4.60
CA PHE A 259 5.89 13.58 -4.28
C PHE A 259 6.62 14.88 -4.68
N LEU A 260 6.30 15.46 -5.84
CA LEU A 260 6.86 16.73 -6.27
C LEU A 260 6.53 17.88 -5.31
N LYS A 261 5.32 17.89 -4.74
CA LYS A 261 4.92 18.87 -3.71
C LYS A 261 5.74 18.72 -2.43
N LEU A 262 5.94 17.51 -1.95
CA LEU A 262 6.85 17.26 -0.81
C LEU A 262 8.29 17.71 -1.12
N ARG A 263 8.78 17.44 -2.34
CA ARG A 263 10.08 17.91 -2.81
C ARG A 263 10.19 19.43 -2.88
N GLU A 264 9.10 20.18 -3.02
CA GLU A 264 9.14 21.65 -2.97
C GLU A 264 9.59 22.15 -1.61
N ILE A 265 9.24 21.47 -0.51
CA ILE A 265 9.68 21.82 0.85
C ILE A 265 11.21 21.77 0.94
N GLU A 266 11.83 20.71 0.42
CA GLU A 266 13.29 20.61 0.33
C GLU A 266 13.88 21.70 -0.55
N LYS A 267 13.29 21.96 -1.72
CA LYS A 267 13.79 22.95 -2.70
C LYS A 267 13.76 24.38 -2.17
N ARG A 268 12.83 24.72 -1.28
CA ARG A 268 12.75 26.03 -0.63
C ARG A 268 13.95 26.30 0.27
N GLY A 269 14.68 25.27 0.71
CA GLY A 269 15.90 25.42 1.50
C GLY A 269 15.69 25.94 2.92
N VAL A 270 14.46 25.91 3.43
CA VAL A 270 14.15 26.32 4.82
C VAL A 270 14.87 25.43 5.83
N ILE A 271 15.04 24.15 5.50
CA ILE A 271 15.79 23.17 6.28
C ILE A 271 16.92 22.64 5.40
N GLU A 272 18.12 23.19 5.54
CA GLU A 272 19.24 22.97 4.62
C GLU A 272 19.69 21.50 4.54
N ASN A 273 19.59 20.78 5.66
CA ASN A 273 19.99 19.38 5.79
C ASN A 273 18.88 18.37 5.47
N LEU A 274 17.75 18.82 4.90
CA LEU A 274 16.63 17.96 4.51
C LEU A 274 16.89 17.26 3.17
N SER A 275 16.50 16.00 3.09
CA SER A 275 16.40 15.19 1.88
C SER A 275 15.04 14.51 1.81
N VAL A 276 14.27 14.76 0.76
CA VAL A 276 12.97 14.11 0.52
C VAL A 276 13.16 13.04 -0.55
N ILE A 277 12.90 11.78 -0.18
CA ILE A 277 13.16 10.61 -1.00
C ILE A 277 12.02 9.59 -0.91
N ARG A 278 11.95 8.69 -1.90
CA ARG A 278 11.10 7.51 -1.81
C ARG A 278 11.82 6.38 -1.09
N VAL A 279 11.05 5.46 -0.52
CA VAL A 279 11.58 4.33 0.24
C VAL A 279 12.48 3.45 -0.61
N GLY A 280 12.21 3.26 -1.90
CA GLY A 280 13.07 2.54 -2.83
C GLY A 280 14.52 3.03 -2.79
N ASP A 281 14.70 4.36 -2.73
CA ASP A 281 16.01 5.03 -2.73
C ASP A 281 16.69 5.11 -1.36
N PHE A 282 15.97 4.80 -0.28
CA PHE A 282 16.47 4.99 1.08
C PHE A 282 17.74 4.20 1.38
N ALA A 283 17.86 3.00 0.82
CA ALA A 283 19.05 2.16 0.96
C ALA A 283 20.31 2.87 0.42
N ASN A 284 20.23 3.37 -0.82
CA ASN A 284 21.34 4.06 -1.49
C ASN A 284 21.69 5.36 -0.77
N TYR A 285 20.68 6.08 -0.26
CA TYR A 285 20.88 7.27 0.53
C TYR A 285 21.68 7.00 1.82
N LEU A 286 21.32 5.94 2.55
CA LEU A 286 22.04 5.54 3.77
C LEU A 286 23.48 5.13 3.48
N ASP A 287 23.73 4.43 2.37
CA ASP A 287 25.08 4.03 1.97
C ASP A 287 25.97 5.25 1.66
N ALA A 288 25.41 6.24 0.95
CA ALA A 288 26.10 7.50 0.67
C ALA A 288 26.40 8.31 1.93
N LEU A 289 25.46 8.36 2.88
CA LEU A 289 25.68 9.01 4.17
C LEU A 289 26.80 8.33 4.96
N LYS A 290 26.80 6.99 5.02
CA LYS A 290 27.79 6.24 5.77
C LYS A 290 29.21 6.46 5.23
N GLN A 291 29.36 6.46 3.90
CA GLN A 291 30.64 6.81 3.25
C GLN A 291 31.12 8.20 3.64
N SER A 292 30.22 9.19 3.69
CA SER A 292 30.60 10.57 4.05
C SER A 292 30.97 10.79 5.53
N VAL A 293 30.68 9.83 6.41
CA VAL A 293 31.03 9.87 7.84
C VAL A 293 32.35 9.14 8.12
N ASP A 294 32.69 8.15 7.28
CA ASP A 294 33.94 7.40 7.37
C ASP A 294 35.13 8.13 6.70
N ASP A 295 34.86 9.14 5.86
CA ASP A 295 35.82 10.04 5.20
C ASP A 295 36.13 11.33 6.00
#